data_AF-A0A0R2KFK7-F1
#
_entry.id   AF-A0A0R2KFK7-F1
#
_cell.length_a   1.000
_cell.length_b   1.000
_cell.length_c   1.000
_cell.angle_alpha   90.00
_cell.angle_beta   90.00
_cell.angle_gamma   90.00
#
_symmetry.space_group_name_H-M   'P 1'
#
loop_
_entity.id
_entity.type
_entity.pdbx_description
1 polymer ?
#
loop_
_entity_poly.entity_id
_entity_poly.type
_entity_poly.pdbx_seq_one_letter_code
_entity_poly.pdbx_strand_id
1 'polypeptide(L)'
;MYELELTIDGKTKKFVRNEEPVLHDMIQALKVQYVQTRMLQRSDGEIPQDADDNEKAIANFAVNFWHGQFKIGDVKQGCNLKNLDVINIAIRDSLGGSEDDSEEEDSEKN
;
A
#
# COMPACT_ATOMS: atom_id res chain seq x y z
N MET A 1 -7.08 -10.72 -7.95
CA MET A 1 -6.81 -9.86 -9.13
C MET A 1 -6.71 -8.42 -8.65
N TYR A 2 -5.65 -7.70 -9.03
CA TYR A 2 -5.40 -6.33 -8.60
C TYR A 2 -5.47 -5.36 -9.79
N GLU A 3 -6.49 -4.52 -9.81
CA GLU A 3 -6.71 -3.51 -10.85
C GLU A 3 -6.48 -2.11 -10.31
N LEU A 4 -5.47 -1.42 -10.85
CA LEU A 4 -5.09 -0.07 -10.44
C LEU A 4 -5.30 0.91 -11.59
N GLU A 5 -5.94 2.04 -11.30
CA GLU A 5 -6.09 3.15 -12.23
C GLU A 5 -5.30 4.36 -11.74
N LEU A 6 -4.44 4.91 -12.60
CA LEU A 6 -3.68 6.13 -12.32
C LEU A 6 -3.99 7.21 -13.35
N THR A 7 -4.14 8.45 -12.89
CA THR A 7 -4.21 9.62 -13.79
C THR A 7 -2.80 10.08 -14.13
N ILE A 8 -2.35 9.80 -15.36
CA ILE A 8 -1.01 10.13 -15.85
C ILE A 8 -1.17 11.04 -17.06
N ASP A 9 -0.55 12.22 -17.02
CA ASP A 9 -0.67 13.26 -18.07
C ASP A 9 -2.13 13.61 -18.40
N GLY A 10 -2.98 13.69 -17.37
CA GLY A 10 -4.40 13.99 -17.50
C GLY A 10 -5.25 12.86 -18.10
N LYS A 11 -4.69 11.65 -18.26
CA LYS A 11 -5.41 10.48 -18.76
C LYS A 11 -5.40 9.35 -17.74
N THR A 12 -6.56 8.76 -17.50
CA THR A 12 -6.67 7.54 -16.69
C THR A 12 -6.08 6.36 -17.45
N LYS A 13 -5.11 5.67 -16.84
CA LYS A 13 -4.51 4.44 -17.35
C LYS A 13 -4.79 3.31 -16.37
N LYS A 14 -5.23 2.16 -16.89
CA LYS A 14 -5.52 0.95 -16.10
C LYS A 14 -4.33 -0.01 -16.17
N PHE A 15 -3.94 -0.54 -15.01
CA PHE A 15 -2.88 -1.52 -14.82
C PHE A 15 -3.45 -2.72 -14.08
N VAL A 16 -3.09 -3.93 -14.52
CA VAL A 16 -3.64 -5.16 -13.96
C VAL A 16 -2.50 -6.10 -13.59
N ARG A 17 -2.64 -6.75 -12.42
CA ARG A 17 -1.83 -7.90 -12.02
C ARG A 17 -2.76 -9.04 -11.61
N ASN A 18 -2.50 -10.23 -12.15
CA ASN A 18 -3.31 -11.44 -11.92
C ASN A 18 -2.61 -12.50 -11.06
N GLU A 19 -1.29 -12.38 -10.88
CA GLU A 19 -0.49 -13.33 -10.12
C GLU A 19 -0.66 -13.10 -8.61
N GLU A 20 -0.62 -14.19 -7.84
CA GLU A 20 -0.59 -14.12 -6.38
C GLU A 20 0.66 -13.34 -5.89
N PRO A 21 0.58 -12.67 -4.73
CA PRO A 21 1.77 -12.11 -4.08
C PRO A 21 2.82 -13.19 -3.81
N VAL A 22 4.09 -12.88 -4.06
CA VAL A 22 5.21 -13.77 -3.79
C VAL A 22 6.10 -13.20 -2.67
N LEU A 23 7.13 -13.95 -2.26
CA LEU A 23 8.08 -13.53 -1.23
C LEU A 23 8.61 -12.10 -1.43
N HIS A 24 8.90 -11.70 -2.67
CA HIS A 24 9.35 -10.34 -2.95
C HIS A 24 8.31 -9.28 -2.55
N ASP A 25 7.04 -9.50 -2.86
CA ASP A 25 5.94 -8.60 -2.52
C ASP A 25 5.76 -8.49 -1.01
N MET A 26 5.82 -9.62 -0.30
CA MET A 26 5.80 -9.65 1.17
C MET A 26 6.92 -8.79 1.77
N ILE A 27 8.15 -8.91 1.24
CA ILE A 27 9.28 -8.09 1.71
C ILE A 27 9.07 -6.60 1.42
N GLN A 28 8.45 -6.23 0.29
CA GLN A 28 8.14 -4.83 0.01
C GLN A 28 7.02 -4.31 0.92
N ALA A 29 5.99 -5.11 1.18
CA ALA A 29 4.91 -4.76 2.10
C ALA A 29 5.42 -4.59 3.54
N LEU A 30 6.33 -5.46 4.00
CA LEU A 30 6.97 -5.33 5.31
C LEU A 30 7.75 -4.03 5.46
N LYS A 31 8.39 -3.53 4.40
CA LYS A 31 9.06 -2.21 4.44
C LYS A 31 8.06 -1.08 4.65
N VAL A 32 6.87 -1.16 4.05
CA VAL A 32 5.79 -0.19 4.30
C VAL A 32 5.38 -0.26 5.77
N GLN A 33 5.11 -1.47 6.28
CA GLN A 33 4.71 -1.68 7.67
C GLN A 33 5.78 -1.19 8.65
N TYR A 34 7.07 -1.39 8.38
CA TYR A 34 8.16 -0.90 9.24
C TYR A 34 8.22 0.62 9.30
N VAL A 35 8.00 1.32 8.19
CA VAL A 35 7.93 2.78 8.19
C VAL A 35 6.76 3.24 9.07
N GLN A 36 5.58 2.67 8.88
CA GLN A 36 4.37 3.02 9.62
C GLN A 36 4.49 2.72 11.13
N THR A 37 4.98 1.55 11.49
CA THR A 37 5.23 1.17 12.89
C THR A 37 6.24 2.09 13.55
N ARG A 38 7.33 2.43 12.85
CA ARG A 38 8.32 3.39 13.37
C ARG A 38 7.67 4.74 13.65
N MET A 39 6.84 5.25 12.75
CA MET A 39 6.12 6.51 12.94
C MET A 39 5.24 6.49 14.20
N LEU A 40 4.48 5.42 14.39
CA LEU A 40 3.59 5.25 15.56
C LEU A 40 4.35 5.11 16.89
N GLN A 41 5.57 4.56 16.86
CA GLN A 41 6.37 4.28 18.06
C GLN A 41 7.38 5.37 18.43
N ARG A 42 7.51 6.43 17.62
CA ARG A 42 8.44 7.51 17.89
C ARG A 42 8.00 8.35 19.09
N SER A 43 8.96 8.66 19.96
CA SER A 43 8.73 9.42 21.18
C SER A 43 8.86 10.94 21.01
N ASP A 44 9.41 11.40 19.88
CA ASP A 44 9.64 12.81 19.57
C ASP A 44 8.51 13.46 18.76
N GLY A 45 7.41 12.74 18.57
CA GLY A 45 6.21 13.22 17.88
C GLY A 45 6.27 13.11 16.36
N GLU A 46 5.15 13.37 15.71
CA GLU A 46 5.01 13.34 14.24
C GLU A 46 5.85 14.45 13.59
N ILE A 47 6.68 14.09 12.61
CA ILE A 47 7.44 15.06 11.81
C ILE A 47 7.04 14.98 10.32
N PRO A 48 7.13 16.07 9.54
CA PRO A 48 6.75 16.04 8.11
C PRO A 48 7.46 14.94 7.30
N GLN A 49 8.71 14.62 7.65
CA GLN A 49 9.47 13.55 6.99
C GLN A 49 8.82 12.18 7.10
N ASP A 50 8.03 11.93 8.15
CA ASP A 50 7.33 10.66 8.33
C ASP A 50 6.27 10.46 7.24
N ALA A 51 5.53 11.51 6.91
CA ALA A 51 4.57 11.48 5.81
C ALA A 51 5.28 11.24 4.46
N ASP A 52 6.41 11.90 4.23
CA ASP A 52 7.21 11.73 3.00
C ASP A 52 7.78 10.31 2.87
N ASP A 53 8.26 9.74 3.97
CA ASP A 53 8.79 8.38 4.03
C ASP A 53 7.68 7.35 3.77
N ASN A 54 6.49 7.55 4.35
CA ASN A 54 5.33 6.69 4.15
C ASN A 54 4.82 6.76 2.70
N GLU A 55 4.66 7.97 2.15
CA GLU A 55 4.28 8.18 0.75
C GLU A 55 5.27 7.47 -0.19
N LYS A 56 6.58 7.62 0.07
CA LYS A 56 7.63 6.95 -0.69
C LYS A 56 7.57 5.42 -0.57
N ALA A 57 7.32 4.89 0.62
CA ALA A 57 7.22 3.44 0.84
C ALA A 57 6.05 2.83 0.07
N ILE A 58 4.86 3.46 0.17
CA ILE A 58 3.64 3.02 -0.54
C ILE A 58 3.85 3.09 -2.06
N ALA A 59 4.39 4.20 -2.58
CA ALA A 59 4.63 4.35 -4.01
C ALA A 59 5.68 3.35 -4.54
N ASN A 60 6.73 3.08 -3.76
CA ASN A 60 7.71 2.03 -4.10
C ASN A 60 7.08 0.65 -4.12
N PHE A 61 6.26 0.32 -3.12
CA PHE A 61 5.53 -0.94 -3.09
C PHE A 61 4.69 -1.11 -4.37
N ALA A 62 3.87 -0.14 -4.72
CA ALA A 62 3.00 -0.21 -5.90
C ALA A 62 3.80 -0.44 -7.20
N VAL A 63 4.91 0.29 -7.39
CA VAL A 63 5.76 0.10 -8.58
C VAL A 63 6.32 -1.32 -8.66
N ASN A 64 6.79 -1.88 -7.53
CA ASN A 64 7.33 -3.23 -7.51
C ASN A 64 6.23 -4.29 -7.69
N PHE A 65 5.10 -4.12 -7.00
CA PHE A 65 3.97 -5.05 -7.03
C PHE A 65 3.35 -5.14 -8.42
N TRP A 66 3.21 -4.05 -9.17
CA TRP A 66 2.74 -4.09 -10.56
C TRP A 66 3.88 -4.24 -11.58
N HIS A 67 5.04 -4.77 -11.19
CA HIS A 67 6.18 -5.09 -12.06
C HIS A 67 6.70 -3.93 -12.92
N GLY A 68 6.66 -2.69 -12.39
CA GLY A 68 7.23 -1.52 -13.05
C GLY A 68 6.43 -0.98 -14.24
N GLN A 69 5.14 -1.34 -14.37
CA GLN A 69 4.26 -0.82 -15.42
C GLN A 69 4.06 0.71 -15.38
N PHE A 70 4.38 1.33 -14.25
CA PHE A 70 4.34 2.77 -14.01
C PHE A 70 5.50 3.17 -13.06
N LYS A 71 5.73 4.48 -12.91
CA LYS A 71 6.80 5.04 -12.08
C LYS A 71 6.27 5.54 -10.73
N ILE A 72 7.18 5.77 -9.78
CA ILE A 72 6.85 6.31 -8.44
C ILE A 72 6.07 7.63 -8.56
N GLY A 73 6.50 8.53 -9.44
CA GLY A 73 5.83 9.82 -9.65
C GLY A 73 4.39 9.67 -10.15
N ASP A 74 4.11 8.64 -10.95
CA ASP A 74 2.76 8.34 -11.45
C ASP A 74 1.83 7.93 -10.31
N VAL A 75 2.34 7.20 -9.31
CA VAL A 75 1.57 6.84 -8.12
C VAL A 75 1.31 8.08 -7.26
N LYS A 76 2.35 8.85 -6.94
CA LYS A 76 2.23 10.02 -6.07
C LYS A 76 1.26 11.08 -6.59
N GLN A 77 1.24 11.30 -7.90
CA GLN A 77 0.45 12.37 -8.51
C GLN A 77 -0.87 11.87 -9.12
N GLY A 78 -0.93 10.60 -9.52
CA GLY A 78 -2.05 10.03 -10.27
C GLY A 78 -2.96 9.12 -9.47
N CYS A 79 -2.60 8.73 -8.25
CA CYS A 79 -3.39 7.85 -7.40
C CYS A 79 -4.44 8.66 -6.61
N ASN A 80 -5.71 8.34 -6.81
CA ASN A 80 -6.81 8.86 -5.98
C ASN A 80 -7.09 7.92 -4.80
N LEU A 81 -7.94 8.32 -3.85
CA LEU A 81 -8.23 7.54 -2.64
C LEU A 81 -8.72 6.12 -2.94
N LYS A 82 -9.63 5.95 -3.92
CA LYS A 82 -10.11 4.62 -4.34
C LYS A 82 -8.97 3.71 -4.80
N ASN A 83 -8.00 4.25 -5.53
CA ASN A 83 -6.85 3.49 -6.03
C ASN A 83 -5.78 3.27 -4.96
N LEU A 84 -5.73 4.15 -3.95
CA LEU A 84 -4.92 3.93 -2.76
C LEU A 84 -5.45 2.73 -1.95
N ASP A 85 -6.78 2.56 -1.87
CA ASP A 85 -7.37 1.38 -1.23
C ASP A 85 -6.94 0.08 -1.91
N VAL A 86 -6.86 0.06 -3.24
CA VAL A 86 -6.34 -1.10 -3.99
C VAL A 86 -4.88 -1.39 -3.63
N ILE A 87 -4.05 -0.36 -3.50
CA ILE A 87 -2.65 -0.53 -3.09
C ILE A 87 -2.60 -1.07 -1.65
N ASN A 88 -3.42 -0.56 -0.74
CA ASN A 88 -3.46 -1.03 0.65
C ASN A 88 -3.97 -2.46 0.78
N ILE A 89 -4.95 -2.87 -0.03
CA ILE A 89 -5.38 -4.27 -0.15
C ILE A 89 -4.22 -5.15 -0.61
N ALA A 90 -3.51 -4.74 -1.67
CA ALA A 90 -2.34 -5.49 -2.14
C ALA A 90 -1.23 -5.60 -1.07
N ILE A 91 -1.00 -4.55 -0.26
CA ILE A 91 -0.08 -4.57 0.88
C ILE A 91 -0.55 -5.60 1.92
N ARG A 92 -1.82 -5.53 2.34
CA ARG A 92 -2.43 -6.44 3.34
C ARG A 92 -2.31 -7.89 2.88
N ASP A 93 -2.76 -8.18 1.66
CA ASP A 93 -2.76 -9.53 1.12
C ASP A 93 -1.31 -10.07 1.00
N SER A 94 -0.35 -9.22 0.65
CA SER A 94 1.08 -9.59 0.61
C SER A 94 1.66 -9.92 1.99
N LEU A 95 1.05 -9.44 3.08
CA LEU A 95 1.42 -9.76 4.46
C LEU A 95 0.67 -10.98 5.00
N GLY A 96 -0.16 -11.63 4.18
CA GLY A 96 -0.99 -12.76 4.60
C GLY A 96 -2.21 -12.34 5.41
N GLY A 97 -2.58 -11.05 5.40
CA GLY A 97 -3.83 -10.60 5.99
C GLY A 97 -5.01 -11.10 5.15
N SER A 98 -6.02 -11.62 5.82
CA SER A 98 -7.28 -12.04 5.20
C SER A 98 -8.32 -10.92 5.29
N GLU A 99 -9.37 -10.99 4.47
CA GLU A 99 -10.53 -10.10 4.62
C GLU A 99 -11.30 -10.39 5.93
N ASP A 100 -11.21 -11.63 6.45
CA ASP A 100 -11.85 -12.07 7.70
C ASP A 100 -11.20 -11.49 8.97
N ASP A 101 -9.97 -10.95 8.89
CA ASP A 101 -9.31 -10.28 10.01
C ASP A 101 -9.95 -8.91 10.36
N SER A 102 -11.04 -8.53 9.68
CA SER A 102 -11.82 -7.31 9.93
C SER A 102 -13.12 -7.54 10.73
N GLU A 103 -13.43 -8.77 11.14
CA GLU A 103 -14.64 -9.11 11.93
C GLU A 103 -14.37 -9.80 13.29
N GLU A 104 -13.38 -9.36 14.07
CA GLU A 104 -13.33 -9.67 15.51
C GLU A 104 -13.50 -8.41 16.37
N GLU A 105 -14.70 -7.81 16.34
CA GLU A 105 -15.22 -7.04 17.48
C GLU A 105 -15.95 -7.98 18.45
N ASP A 106 -15.19 -8.42 19.45
CA ASP A 106 -15.58 -8.54 20.86
C ASP A 106 -17.02 -8.99 21.16
N SER A 107 -17.22 -10.31 21.24
CA SER A 107 -18.36 -10.90 21.96
C SER A 107 -17.92 -11.54 23.28
N GLU A 108 -17.17 -10.81 24.12
CA GLU A 108 -17.10 -11.11 25.55
C GLU A 108 -17.21 -9.83 26.40
N LYS A 109 -18.44 -9.52 26.86
CA LYS A 109 -18.73 -9.36 28.31
C LYS A 109 -20.21 -9.09 28.63
N ASN A 110 -20.67 -9.93 29.56
CA ASN A 110 -21.84 -9.89 30.46
C ASN A 110 -23.21 -10.33 29.93
#